data_AF-A0A6A5A9I9-F1
#
_entry.id   AF-A0A6A5A9I9-F1
#
_cell.length_a   1.000
_cell.length_b   1.000
_cell.length_c   1.000
_cell.angle_alpha   90.00
_cell.angle_beta   90.00
_cell.angle_gamma   90.00
#
_symmetry.space_group_name_H-M   'P 1'
#
loop_
_entity.id
_entity.type
_entity.pdbx_description
1 polymer ?
#
loop_
_entity_poly.entity_id
_entity_poly.type
_entity_poly.pdbx_seq_one_letter_code
_entity_poly.pdbx_strand_id
1 'polypeptide(L)'
;MKKFCYRFFDGIKEDTFFESCGVADLITTCFGGRNRKCAELFVKDKGVTWEEMEATVLNGQKLQGTWTAKEVYRIIEKTHSLPEFPLFVAIYRIAFEGADASTLVDV
;
A
#
# COMPACT_ATOMS: atom_id res chain seq x y z
N MET A 1 -4.22 5.19 7.09
CA MET A 1 -4.61 6.41 6.33
C MET A 1 -4.96 7.59 7.22
N LYS A 2 -5.97 7.53 8.09
CA LYS A 2 -6.37 8.65 8.99
C LYS A 2 -5.21 9.31 9.75
N LYS A 3 -4.43 8.50 10.50
CA LYS A 3 -3.25 8.99 11.25
C LYS A 3 -2.23 9.69 10.35
N PHE A 4 -2.01 9.17 9.14
CA PHE A 4 -1.08 9.77 8.17
C PHE A 4 -1.59 11.14 7.72
N CYS A 5 -2.88 11.24 7.39
CA CYS A 5 -3.52 12.50 7.04
C CYS A 5 -3.39 13.54 8.16
N TYR A 6 -3.74 13.19 9.40
CA TYR A 6 -3.61 14.10 10.55
C TYR A 6 -2.16 14.50 10.87
N ARG A 7 -1.18 13.64 10.53
CA ARG A 7 0.23 13.92 10.82
C ARG A 7 0.84 14.92 9.85
N PHE A 8 0.44 14.89 8.58
CA PHE A 8 1.12 15.57 7.48
C PHE A 8 0.27 16.62 6.75
N PHE A 9 -1.02 16.77 7.09
CA PHE A 9 -1.93 17.71 6.42
C PHE A 9 -2.85 18.41 7.42
N ASP A 10 -3.17 19.66 7.13
CA ASP A 10 -4.12 20.47 7.89
C ASP A 10 -5.55 20.36 7.34
N GLY A 11 -6.54 20.79 8.12
CA GLY A 11 -7.94 20.89 7.67
C GLY A 11 -8.67 19.55 7.50
N ILE A 12 -8.15 18.47 8.10
CA ILE A 12 -8.71 17.13 7.98
C ILE A 12 -10.04 17.01 8.72
N LYS A 13 -11.09 16.62 7.99
CA LYS A 13 -12.41 16.31 8.54
C LYS A 13 -12.53 14.81 8.74
N GLU A 14 -12.86 14.39 9.96
CA GLU A 14 -12.95 12.97 10.30
C GLU A 14 -14.05 12.25 9.50
N ASP A 15 -15.19 12.91 9.33
CA ASP A 15 -16.36 12.36 8.63
C ASP A 15 -16.04 11.97 7.17
N THR A 16 -15.10 12.66 6.53
CA THR A 16 -14.70 12.35 5.14
C THR A 16 -14.14 10.93 4.97
N PHE A 17 -13.57 10.33 6.01
CA PHE A 17 -13.10 8.94 5.93
C PHE A 17 -14.23 7.91 5.94
N PHE A 18 -15.44 8.31 6.38
CA PHE A 18 -16.64 7.48 6.39
C PHE A 18 -17.49 7.67 5.13
N GLU A 19 -17.15 8.65 4.29
CA GLU A 19 -17.73 8.82 2.96
C GLU A 19 -17.22 7.76 1.97
N SER A 20 -17.83 7.70 0.78
CA SER A 20 -17.51 6.71 -0.24
C SER A 20 -16.02 6.67 -0.62
N CYS A 21 -15.36 7.84 -0.69
CA CYS A 21 -13.93 7.96 -1.00
C CYS A 21 -12.99 7.46 0.10
N GLY A 22 -13.51 7.13 1.29
CA GLY A 22 -12.76 6.56 2.39
C GLY A 22 -13.03 5.06 2.53
N VAL A 23 -13.94 4.71 3.43
CA VAL A 23 -14.17 3.31 3.83
C VAL A 23 -14.72 2.43 2.68
N ALA A 24 -15.64 2.96 1.86
CA ALA A 24 -16.23 2.15 0.79
C ALA A 24 -15.22 1.85 -0.33
N ASP A 25 -14.46 2.85 -0.75
CA ASP A 25 -13.39 2.69 -1.75
C ASP A 25 -12.29 1.74 -1.26
N LEU A 26 -11.90 1.84 0.02
CA LEU A 26 -10.95 0.91 0.62
C LEU A 26 -11.45 -0.53 0.58
N ILE A 27 -12.70 -0.77 0.99
CA ILE A 27 -13.29 -2.13 0.98
C ILE A 27 -13.30 -2.68 -0.44
N THR A 28 -13.88 -1.97 -1.41
CA THR A 28 -14.00 -2.50 -2.77
C THR A 28 -12.62 -2.72 -3.41
N THR A 29 -11.65 -1.85 -3.15
CA THR A 29 -10.27 -2.00 -3.64
C THR A 29 -9.56 -3.19 -3.00
N CYS A 30 -9.75 -3.43 -1.70
CA CYS A 30 -9.14 -4.57 -1.00
C CYS A 30 -9.73 -5.92 -1.41
N PHE A 31 -10.99 -5.98 -1.86
CA PHE A 31 -11.61 -7.24 -2.28
C PHE A 31 -11.56 -7.48 -3.80
N GLY A 32 -11.69 -6.43 -4.62
CA GLY A 32 -11.80 -6.54 -6.08
C GLY A 32 -10.72 -5.82 -6.88
N GLY A 33 -9.83 -5.06 -6.22
CA GLY A 33 -8.88 -4.19 -6.90
C GLY A 33 -7.71 -4.92 -7.57
N ARG A 34 -7.15 -4.27 -8.59
CA ARG A 34 -5.93 -4.73 -9.30
C ARG A 34 -4.73 -4.87 -8.36
N ASN A 35 -4.58 -3.94 -7.41
CA ASN A 35 -3.53 -4.02 -6.39
C ASN A 35 -3.64 -5.32 -5.57
N ARG A 36 -4.84 -5.71 -5.15
CA ARG A 36 -5.07 -6.96 -4.42
C ARG A 36 -4.70 -8.17 -5.27
N LYS A 37 -5.20 -8.26 -6.51
CA LYS A 37 -4.90 -9.36 -7.44
C LYS A 37 -3.40 -9.48 -7.67
N CYS A 38 -2.71 -8.35 -7.88
CA CYS A 38 -1.29 -8.36 -8.16
C CYS A 38 -0.43 -8.72 -6.93
N ALA A 39 -0.76 -8.17 -5.76
CA ALA A 39 -0.06 -8.50 -4.53
C ALA A 39 -0.21 -9.98 -4.13
N GLU A 40 -1.38 -10.58 -4.37
CA GLU A 40 -1.60 -12.01 -4.16
C GLU A 40 -0.66 -12.87 -5.02
N LEU A 41 -0.52 -12.54 -6.31
CA LEU A 41 0.37 -13.25 -7.22
C LEU A 41 1.85 -13.04 -6.83
N PHE A 42 2.23 -11.81 -6.48
CA PHE A 42 3.59 -11.49 -6.02
C PHE A 42 4.01 -12.32 -4.80
N VAL A 43 3.12 -12.50 -3.82
CA VAL A 43 3.43 -13.31 -2.64
C VAL A 43 3.47 -14.81 -2.95
N LYS A 44 2.61 -15.28 -3.87
CA LYS A 44 2.56 -16.69 -4.28
C LYS A 44 3.72 -17.12 -5.18
N ASP A 45 4.25 -16.20 -5.99
CA ASP A 45 5.34 -16.42 -6.93
C ASP A 45 6.56 -15.56 -6.55
N LYS A 46 7.47 -16.13 -5.75
CA LYS A 46 8.66 -15.42 -5.23
C LYS A 46 9.67 -15.00 -6.33
N GLY A 47 9.45 -15.36 -7.60
CA GLY A 47 10.32 -15.00 -8.72
C GLY A 47 9.86 -13.80 -9.55
N VAL A 48 8.62 -13.33 -9.35
CA VAL A 48 8.03 -12.31 -10.24
C VAL A 48 8.32 -10.87 -9.77
N THR A 49 8.67 -10.00 -10.72
CA THR A 49 8.85 -8.56 -10.46
C THR A 49 7.54 -7.78 -10.63
N TRP A 50 7.48 -6.57 -10.06
CA TRP A 50 6.31 -5.71 -10.23
C TRP A 50 6.10 -5.28 -11.68
N GLU A 51 7.18 -5.11 -12.44
CA GLU A 51 7.19 -4.76 -13.85
C GLU A 51 6.61 -5.89 -14.72
N GLU A 52 7.02 -7.14 -14.47
CA GLU A 52 6.46 -8.32 -15.14
C GLU A 52 4.98 -8.51 -14.80
N MET A 53 4.62 -8.33 -13.54
CA MET A 53 3.23 -8.37 -13.06
C MET A 53 2.36 -7.34 -13.79
N GLU A 54 2.82 -6.10 -13.91
CA GLU A 54 2.11 -5.04 -14.62
C GLU A 54 1.95 -5.36 -16.11
N ALA A 55 3.01 -5.87 -16.75
CA ALA A 55 2.99 -6.21 -18.17
C ALA A 55 2.07 -7.40 -18.50
N THR A 56 2.04 -8.42 -17.64
CA THR A 56 1.36 -9.70 -17.93
C THR A 56 -0.06 -9.80 -17.37
N VAL A 57 -0.35 -9.17 -16.22
CA VAL A 57 -1.63 -9.32 -15.52
C VAL A 57 -2.61 -8.18 -15.82
N LEU A 58 -2.08 -7.00 -16.16
CA LEU A 58 -2.87 -5.76 -16.20
C LEU A 58 -3.18 -5.24 -17.61
N ASN A 59 -2.80 -5.95 -18.68
CA ASN A 59 -3.14 -5.63 -20.07
C ASN A 59 -2.91 -4.13 -20.42
N GLY A 60 -1.77 -3.58 -20.01
CA GLY A 60 -1.41 -2.17 -20.25
C GLY A 60 -1.90 -1.18 -19.19
N GLN A 61 -2.67 -1.61 -18.19
CA GLN A 61 -3.03 -0.77 -17.04
C GLN A 61 -1.90 -0.70 -16.01
N LYS A 62 -1.86 0.39 -15.24
CA LYS A 62 -0.81 0.65 -14.25
C LYS A 62 -1.17 0.22 -12.83
N LEU A 63 -0.18 -0.29 -12.11
CA LEU A 63 -0.29 -0.74 -10.72
C LEU A 63 0.08 0.39 -9.75
N GLN A 64 -0.87 1.24 -9.38
CA GLN A 64 -0.55 2.46 -8.61
C GLN A 64 -0.10 2.22 -7.16
N GLY A 65 -0.54 1.12 -6.53
CA GLY A 65 -0.27 0.86 -5.11
C GLY A 65 1.22 0.74 -4.79
N THR A 66 2.02 0.20 -5.70
CA THR A 66 3.47 0.05 -5.53
C THR A 66 4.18 1.41 -5.54
N TRP A 67 3.79 2.31 -6.45
CA TRP A 67 4.30 3.67 -6.52
C TRP A 67 3.96 4.46 -5.25
N THR A 68 2.69 4.41 -4.84
CA THR A 68 2.22 5.07 -3.62
C THR A 68 2.94 4.55 -2.38
N ALA A 69 3.19 3.24 -2.28
CA ALA A 69 3.94 2.66 -1.16
C ALA A 69 5.37 3.21 -1.07
N LYS A 70 6.07 3.38 -2.20
CA LYS A 70 7.42 3.99 -2.24
C LYS A 70 7.38 5.45 -1.78
N GLU A 71 6.41 6.23 -2.25
CA GLU A 71 6.27 7.64 -1.89
C GLU A 71 5.94 7.84 -0.41
N VAL A 72 4.97 7.09 0.10
CA VAL A 72 4.55 7.13 1.51
C VAL A 72 5.70 6.71 2.42
N TYR A 73 6.41 5.62 2.10
CA TYR A 73 7.58 5.21 2.87
C TYR A 73 8.65 6.32 2.91
N ARG A 74 8.96 6.92 1.76
CA ARG A 74 9.94 8.00 1.65
C ARG A 74 9.56 9.22 2.49
N ILE A 75 8.28 9.60 2.54
CA ILE A 75 7.80 10.70 3.39
C ILE A 75 8.01 10.37 4.87
N ILE A 76 7.63 9.16 5.28
CA ILE A 76 7.69 8.74 6.68
C ILE A 76 9.14 8.57 7.16
N GLU A 77 10.01 8.05 6.30
CA GLU A 77 11.45 7.93 6.56
C GLU A 77 12.10 9.30 6.75
N LYS A 78 11.88 10.22 5.80
CA LYS A 78 12.42 11.59 5.86
C LYS A 78 11.92 12.40 7.06
N THR A 79 10.76 12.05 7.58
CA THR A 79 10.15 12.71 8.75
C THR A 79 10.40 11.92 10.04
N HIS A 80 11.30 10.92 10.01
CA HIS A 80 11.68 10.09 11.16
C HIS A 80 10.49 9.46 11.90
N SER A 81 9.42 9.15 11.17
CA SER A 81 8.14 8.69 11.74
C SER A 81 7.87 7.20 11.44
N LEU A 82 8.88 6.42 11.03
CA LEU A 82 8.72 5.00 10.68
C LEU A 82 8.00 4.17 11.77
N PRO A 83 8.33 4.29 13.07
CA PRO A 83 7.66 3.52 14.12
C PRO A 83 6.18 3.86 14.28
N GLU A 84 5.73 5.01 13.77
CA GLU A 84 4.33 5.43 13.88
C GLU A 84 3.40 4.77 12.86
N PHE A 85 3.96 4.18 11.80
CA PHE A 85 3.23 3.63 10.66
C PHE A 85 3.73 2.22 10.28
N PRO A 86 3.74 1.26 11.23
CA PRO A 86 4.37 -0.05 11.05
C PRO A 86 3.79 -0.83 9.87
N LEU A 87 2.48 -0.75 9.63
CA LEU A 87 1.83 -1.37 8.48
C LEU A 87 2.34 -0.84 7.12
N PHE A 88 2.54 0.48 6.98
CA PHE A 88 3.07 1.06 5.74
C PHE A 88 4.53 0.65 5.52
N VAL A 89 5.32 0.58 6.59
CA VAL A 89 6.70 0.11 6.55
C VAL A 89 6.77 -1.36 6.13
N ALA A 90 5.97 -2.22 6.75
CA ALA A 90 5.96 -3.64 6.40
C ALA A 90 5.55 -3.90 4.94
N ILE A 91 4.51 -3.21 4.45
CA ILE A 91 4.10 -3.29 3.04
C ILE A 91 5.26 -2.92 2.11
N TYR A 92 5.98 -1.82 2.39
CA TYR A 92 7.14 -1.40 1.59
C TYR A 92 8.25 -2.46 1.61
N ARG A 93 8.60 -2.96 2.80
CA ARG A 93 9.68 -3.94 2.96
C ARG A 93 9.38 -5.27 2.26
N ILE A 94 8.14 -5.75 2.36
CA ILE A 94 7.69 -6.96 1.65
C ILE A 94 7.76 -6.72 0.14
N ALA A 95 7.28 -5.56 -0.32
CA ALA A 95 7.22 -5.27 -1.75
C ALA A 95 8.59 -5.02 -2.40
N PHE A 96 9.58 -4.46 -1.67
CA PHE A 96 10.81 -3.95 -2.28
C PHE A 96 12.11 -4.38 -1.61
N GLU A 97 12.08 -4.86 -0.37
CA GLU A 97 13.30 -5.26 0.38
C GLU A 97 13.37 -6.77 0.63
N GLY A 98 12.39 -7.55 0.13
CA GLY A 98 12.37 -9.00 0.26
C GLY A 98 12.01 -9.52 1.66
N ALA A 99 11.35 -8.70 2.49
CA ALA A 99 10.82 -9.19 3.77
C ALA A 99 9.74 -10.26 3.54
N ASP A 100 9.67 -11.26 4.44
CA ASP A 100 8.66 -12.32 4.32
C ASP A 100 7.26 -11.76 4.54
N ALA A 101 6.31 -12.16 3.67
CA ALA A 101 4.93 -11.71 3.74
C ALA A 101 4.23 -12.09 5.05
N SER A 102 4.68 -13.14 5.75
CA SER A 102 4.14 -13.54 7.05
C SER A 102 4.35 -12.46 8.12
N THR A 103 5.39 -11.62 7.98
CA THR A 103 5.67 -10.55 8.95
C THR A 103 4.59 -9.47 8.97
N LEU A 104 3.71 -9.42 7.97
CA LEU A 104 2.62 -8.44 7.89
C LEU A 104 1.63 -8.54 9.06
N VAL A 105 1.48 -9.71 9.69
CA VAL A 105 0.57 -9.89 10.84
C VAL A 105 1.24 -9.62 12.19
N ASP A 106 2.55 -9.36 12.20
CA ASP A 106 3.34 -9.13 13.41
C ASP A 106 3.61 -7.63 13.68
N VAL A 107 2.94 -6.74 12.93
CA VAL A 107 3.17 -5.27 12.90
C VAL A 107 2.39 -4.47 13.94
#